data_AF-A0A812PSY0-F1
#
_entry.id   AF-A0A812PSY0-F1
#
_cell.length_a   1.000
_cell.length_b   1.000
_cell.length_c   1.000
_cell.angle_alpha   90.00
_cell.angle_beta   90.00
_cell.angle_gamma   90.00
#
_symmetry.space_group_name_H-M   'P 1'
#
loop_
_entity.id
_entity.type
_entity.pdbx_description
1 polymer ?
#
loop_
_entity_poly.entity_id
_entity_poly.type
_entity_poly.pdbx_seq_one_letter_code
_entity_poly.pdbx_strand_id
1 'polypeptide(L)'
;MDVGAVRNENAALWRIYQVSKEVTRLDCAKPLKEAPFKKWTPLTMEAGKGFDWSDFDICEDANEWILFHASIPEALSAICRTGFTMAKLGSGGTTGGGGLYGDGTYFADSITKADEYARRKVEKGDFAGCRVAAICRVLGGRHFYMDKDVMEKDKPKFAKRVLEGHYNSTVGDRLKVKNTFREYVAYDAAATYMEYLIYYRRKGRPVHALHSSCRCCE
;
A
#
# COMPACT_ATOMS: atom_id res chain seq x y z
N MET A 1 -4.09 -16.52 -22.03
CA MET A 1 -4.57 -15.26 -21.44
C MET A 1 -3.73 -15.01 -20.23
N ASP A 2 -3.01 -13.91 -20.26
CA ASP A 2 -1.74 -13.84 -19.57
C ASP A 2 -1.90 -13.19 -18.19
N VAL A 3 -1.06 -13.62 -17.26
CA VAL A 3 -0.73 -12.89 -16.04
C VAL A 3 0.59 -12.20 -16.29
N GLY A 4 0.87 -11.10 -15.60
CA GLY A 4 2.12 -10.38 -15.87
C GLY A 4 2.30 -9.16 -14.99
N ALA A 5 3.44 -8.50 -15.17
CA ALA A 5 3.76 -7.25 -14.52
C ALA A 5 4.12 -6.21 -15.59
N VAL A 6 3.66 -4.97 -15.40
CA VAL A 6 3.98 -3.84 -16.27
C VAL A 6 4.64 -2.78 -15.40
N ARG A 7 5.83 -2.31 -15.80
CA ARG A 7 6.52 -1.23 -15.12
C ARG A 7 5.91 0.11 -15.46
N ASN A 8 5.76 0.99 -14.47
CA ASN A 8 5.43 2.38 -14.69
C ASN A 8 6.72 3.17 -14.94
N GLU A 9 6.79 3.86 -16.07
CA GLU A 9 7.97 4.63 -16.51
C GLU A 9 7.69 6.14 -16.55
N ASN A 10 6.78 6.62 -15.70
CA ASN A 10 6.44 8.04 -15.63
C ASN A 10 7.57 8.87 -15.01
N ALA A 11 8.46 9.39 -15.87
CA ALA A 11 9.65 10.14 -15.46
C ALA A 11 9.36 11.41 -14.63
N ALA A 12 8.21 12.05 -14.85
CA ALA A 12 7.83 13.26 -14.09
C ALA A 12 7.51 12.90 -12.63
N LEU A 13 6.68 11.88 -12.42
CA LEU A 13 6.37 11.37 -11.08
C LEU A 13 7.60 10.78 -10.40
N TRP A 14 8.44 10.07 -11.15
CA TRP A 14 9.70 9.55 -10.64
C TRP A 14 10.60 10.66 -10.12
N ARG A 15 10.75 11.77 -10.84
CA ARG A 15 11.56 12.92 -10.40
C ARG A 15 11.03 13.54 -9.13
N ILE A 16 9.72 13.73 -9.01
CA ILE A 16 9.08 14.24 -7.79
C ILE A 16 9.37 13.32 -6.61
N TYR A 17 9.20 12.01 -6.81
CA TYR A 17 9.48 11.00 -5.81
C TYR A 17 10.94 11.00 -5.35
N GLN A 18 11.90 11.08 -6.27
CA GLN A 18 13.33 11.13 -5.95
C GLN A 18 13.71 12.38 -5.12
N VAL A 19 13.12 13.54 -5.44
CA VAL A 19 13.32 14.74 -4.61
C VAL A 19 12.72 14.54 -3.21
N SER A 20 11.52 13.97 -3.12
CA SER A 20 10.89 13.65 -1.83
C SER A 20 11.70 12.65 -0.99
N LYS A 21 12.35 11.68 -1.66
CA LYS A 21 13.26 10.69 -1.05
C LYS A 21 14.40 11.39 -0.33
N GLU A 22 15.09 12.29 -1.03
CA GLU A 22 16.21 13.04 -0.44
C GLU A 22 15.76 13.99 0.67
N VAL A 23 14.63 14.68 0.50
CA VAL A 23 14.08 15.55 1.56
C VAL A 23 13.75 14.75 2.81
N THR A 24 13.11 13.59 2.66
CA THR A 24 12.74 12.72 3.78
C THR A 24 13.98 12.16 4.47
N ARG A 25 14.99 11.72 3.71
CA ARG A 25 16.28 11.25 4.24
C ARG A 25 16.96 12.33 5.08
N LEU A 26 17.10 13.54 4.55
CA LEU A 26 17.71 14.68 5.24
C LEU A 26 16.90 15.08 6.47
N ASP A 27 15.58 15.00 6.39
CA ASP A 27 14.73 15.30 7.53
C ASP A 27 14.87 14.26 8.63
N CYS A 28 14.89 12.96 8.30
CA CYS A 28 15.06 11.86 9.25
C CYS A 28 16.42 11.85 9.96
N ALA A 29 17.45 12.41 9.31
CA ALA A 29 18.77 12.59 9.92
C ALA A 29 18.79 13.64 11.06
N LYS A 30 17.81 14.55 11.11
CA LYS A 30 17.73 15.55 12.19
C LYS A 30 17.21 14.90 13.48
N PRO A 31 17.81 15.17 14.65
CA PRO A 31 17.26 14.67 15.89
C PRO A 31 15.93 15.38 16.22
N LEU A 32 14.90 14.60 16.54
CA LEU A 32 13.60 15.09 17.02
C LEU A 32 13.18 14.25 18.22
N LYS A 33 13.03 14.88 19.38
CA LYS A 33 12.83 14.18 20.65
C LYS A 33 11.44 13.53 20.74
N GLU A 34 10.43 14.22 20.22
CA GLU A 34 9.03 13.84 20.26
C GLU A 34 8.70 12.72 19.26
N ALA A 35 9.51 12.58 18.21
CA ALA A 35 9.39 11.58 17.16
C ALA A 35 10.79 11.18 16.65
N PRO A 36 11.53 10.33 17.38
CA PRO A 36 12.82 9.85 16.91
C PRO A 36 12.65 8.98 15.67
N PHE A 37 13.58 9.11 14.72
CA PHE A 37 13.63 8.18 13.58
C PHE A 37 13.95 6.76 14.08
N LYS A 38 13.14 5.80 13.62
CA LYS A 38 13.34 4.37 13.88
C LYS A 38 13.20 3.64 12.55
N LYS A 39 14.14 2.75 12.25
CA LYS A 39 14.03 1.87 11.08
C LYS A 39 12.83 0.93 11.25
N TRP A 40 12.11 0.68 10.17
CA TRP A 40 11.01 -0.28 10.11
C TRP A 40 11.08 -1.08 8.82
N THR A 41 10.91 -2.39 8.93
CA THR A 41 10.97 -3.31 7.79
C THR A 41 9.59 -3.97 7.60
N PRO A 42 8.88 -3.64 6.50
CA PRO A 42 7.61 -4.29 6.17
C PRO A 42 7.78 -5.77 5.78
N LEU A 43 6.70 -6.55 5.89
CA LEU A 43 6.72 -7.98 5.55
C LEU A 43 7.16 -8.27 4.10
N THR A 44 6.80 -7.42 3.15
CA THR A 44 7.25 -7.48 1.74
C THR A 44 8.76 -7.50 1.61
N MET A 45 9.47 -6.76 2.46
CA MET A 45 10.93 -6.66 2.46
C MET A 45 11.56 -7.73 3.35
N GLU A 46 10.92 -8.12 4.44
CA GLU A 46 11.36 -9.26 5.26
C GLU A 46 11.29 -10.59 4.51
N ALA A 47 10.15 -10.85 3.84
CA ALA A 47 9.94 -12.04 3.01
C ALA A 47 10.87 -12.05 1.80
N GLY A 48 11.33 -10.85 1.39
CA GLY A 48 12.28 -10.68 0.31
C GLY A 48 13.74 -10.68 0.71
N LYS A 49 14.12 -11.12 1.92
CA LYS A 49 15.53 -11.28 2.30
C LYS A 49 16.34 -12.23 1.38
N GLY A 50 15.67 -12.98 0.50
CA GLY A 50 16.29 -13.78 -0.56
C GLY A 50 16.27 -13.14 -1.95
N PHE A 51 15.70 -11.94 -2.12
CA PHE A 51 15.75 -11.16 -3.35
C PHE A 51 16.89 -10.15 -3.29
N ASP A 52 17.53 -9.94 -4.44
CA ASP A 52 18.46 -8.83 -4.60
C ASP A 52 17.67 -7.53 -4.78
N TRP A 53 17.80 -6.64 -3.79
CA TRP A 53 17.16 -5.33 -3.80
C TRP A 53 18.09 -4.22 -4.31
N SER A 54 19.33 -4.54 -4.71
CA SER A 54 20.32 -3.54 -5.13
C SER A 54 19.80 -2.67 -6.27
N ASP A 55 19.09 -3.28 -7.22
CA ASP A 55 18.52 -2.60 -8.39
C ASP A 55 17.42 -1.59 -8.02
N PHE A 56 16.86 -1.70 -6.82
CA PHE A 56 15.83 -0.79 -6.37
C PHE A 56 16.40 0.47 -5.72
N ASP A 57 17.68 0.54 -5.33
CA ASP A 57 18.27 1.71 -4.65
C ASP A 57 17.40 2.21 -3.47
N ILE A 58 17.04 1.27 -2.58
CA ILE A 58 16.18 1.54 -1.44
C ILE A 58 16.90 2.42 -0.42
N CYS A 59 16.30 3.56 -0.07
CA CYS A 59 16.82 4.45 0.96
C CYS A 59 16.32 4.05 2.36
N GLU A 60 17.11 3.24 3.08
CA GLU A 60 16.79 2.86 4.46
C GLU A 60 16.68 4.05 5.42
N ASP A 61 17.48 5.10 5.19
CA ASP A 61 17.51 6.32 6.00
C ASP A 61 16.26 7.19 5.83
N ALA A 62 15.45 6.91 4.80
CA ALA A 62 14.13 7.49 4.61
C ALA A 62 12.99 6.51 4.95
N ASN A 63 13.31 5.31 5.48
CA ASN A 63 12.35 4.20 5.57
C ASN A 63 11.62 3.99 4.21
N GLU A 64 12.37 3.90 3.10
CA GLU A 64 11.76 3.57 1.82
C GLU A 64 11.27 2.12 1.82
N TRP A 65 9.97 1.95 1.58
CA TRP A 65 9.26 0.69 1.68
C TRP A 65 8.69 0.26 0.33
N ILE A 66 8.76 -1.04 0.06
CA ILE A 66 8.04 -1.68 -1.04
C ILE A 66 6.73 -2.23 -0.50
N LEU A 67 5.59 -1.69 -0.93
CA LEU A 67 4.26 -2.06 -0.42
C LEU A 67 3.27 -2.33 -1.56
N PHE A 68 2.17 -2.99 -1.23
CA PHE A 68 1.06 -3.22 -2.15
C PHE A 68 -0.03 -2.16 -2.03
N HIS A 69 -0.61 -1.80 -3.17
CA HIS A 69 -1.87 -1.06 -3.26
C HIS A 69 -2.77 -1.76 -4.28
N ALA A 70 -4.07 -1.89 -4.03
CA ALA A 70 -4.98 -2.40 -5.05
C ALA A 70 -6.26 -1.58 -5.12
N SER A 71 -6.83 -1.55 -6.30
CA SER A 71 -8.06 -0.82 -6.62
C SER A 71 -8.67 -1.41 -7.90
N ILE A 72 -9.67 -0.72 -8.46
CA ILE A 72 -10.18 -1.04 -9.79
C ILE A 72 -9.14 -0.70 -10.88
N PRO A 73 -9.12 -1.43 -12.02
CA PRO A 73 -8.10 -1.23 -13.06
C PRO A 73 -7.95 0.21 -13.56
N GLU A 74 -9.06 0.92 -13.73
CA GLU A 74 -9.08 2.28 -14.25
C GLU A 74 -8.47 3.27 -13.26
N ALA A 75 -8.63 3.02 -11.96
CA ALA A 75 -8.05 3.84 -10.91
C ALA A 75 -6.52 3.69 -10.85
N LEU A 76 -6.02 2.45 -10.90
CA LEU A 76 -4.56 2.21 -10.91
C LEU A 76 -3.92 2.77 -12.18
N SER A 77 -4.57 2.60 -13.34
CA SER A 77 -4.12 3.19 -14.59
C SER A 77 -4.06 4.73 -14.52
N ALA A 78 -5.05 5.37 -13.88
CA ALA A 78 -5.01 6.82 -13.66
C ALA A 78 -3.86 7.22 -12.72
N ILE A 79 -3.64 6.49 -11.63
CA ILE A 79 -2.56 6.76 -10.68
C ILE A 79 -1.18 6.66 -11.35
N CYS A 80 -0.94 5.70 -12.25
CA CYS A 80 0.31 5.65 -13.01
C CYS A 80 0.58 6.94 -13.84
N ARG A 81 -0.49 7.60 -14.32
CA ARG A 81 -0.38 8.82 -15.13
C ARG A 81 -0.23 10.08 -14.28
N THR A 82 -0.98 10.18 -13.18
CA THR A 82 -1.13 11.43 -12.43
C THR A 82 -0.56 11.41 -11.02
N GLY A 83 -0.08 10.26 -10.56
CA GLY A 83 0.26 10.03 -9.16
C GLY A 83 -0.99 9.80 -8.30
N PHE A 84 -0.77 9.49 -7.03
CA PHE A 84 -1.83 9.47 -6.04
C PHE A 84 -2.36 10.90 -5.83
N THR A 85 -3.66 11.04 -5.61
CA THR A 85 -4.28 12.36 -5.40
C THR A 85 -4.81 12.48 -3.99
N MET A 86 -4.46 13.60 -3.36
CA MET A 86 -4.93 13.94 -2.02
C MET A 86 -6.42 14.34 -1.99
N ALA A 87 -7.02 14.61 -3.15
CA ALA A 87 -8.45 14.93 -3.27
C ALA A 87 -9.37 13.69 -3.15
N LYS A 88 -8.81 12.47 -3.18
CA LYS A 88 -9.56 11.21 -3.06
C LYS A 88 -9.22 10.43 -1.78
N LEU A 89 -8.54 11.05 -0.83
CA LEU A 89 -8.19 10.42 0.45
C LEU A 89 -9.45 10.10 1.23
N GLY A 90 -9.42 9.03 2.01
CA GLY A 90 -10.56 8.61 2.81
C GLY A 90 -11.69 7.91 2.03
N SER A 91 -11.61 7.82 0.69
CA SER A 91 -12.57 7.04 -0.12
C SER A 91 -12.30 5.53 -0.14
N GLY A 92 -11.36 5.05 0.68
CA GLY A 92 -10.93 3.66 0.67
C GLY A 92 -12.03 2.69 1.10
N GLY A 93 -12.49 1.82 0.18
CA GLY A 93 -13.17 0.53 0.41
C GLY A 93 -14.52 0.49 1.12
N THR A 94 -14.78 1.39 2.06
CA THR A 94 -16.04 1.56 2.77
C THR A 94 -16.67 2.86 2.29
N THR A 95 -17.87 2.75 1.76
CA THR A 95 -18.72 3.89 1.45
C THR A 95 -18.91 4.73 2.71
N GLY A 96 -18.17 5.84 2.83
CA GLY A 96 -18.49 6.96 3.73
C GLY A 96 -17.71 7.14 5.04
N GLY A 97 -16.64 6.38 5.31
CA GLY A 97 -16.02 6.37 6.65
C GLY A 97 -14.62 6.97 6.82
N GLY A 98 -13.85 7.21 5.75
CA GLY A 98 -12.41 7.46 5.90
C GLY A 98 -11.65 6.24 6.43
N GLY A 99 -10.33 6.19 6.22
CA GLY A 99 -9.51 5.10 6.75
C GLY A 99 -9.30 5.21 8.27
N LEU A 100 -9.00 4.09 8.94
CA LEU A 100 -8.85 4.00 10.41
C LEU A 100 -7.79 4.96 11.00
N TYR A 101 -6.81 5.33 10.17
CA TYR A 101 -5.64 6.12 10.53
C TYR A 101 -5.66 7.51 9.86
N GLY A 102 -6.85 8.00 9.51
CA GLY A 102 -7.07 9.30 8.90
C GLY A 102 -7.04 9.31 7.38
N ASP A 103 -7.10 10.51 6.82
CA ASP A 103 -7.18 10.72 5.38
C ASP A 103 -5.78 10.67 4.76
N GLY A 104 -5.43 9.48 4.28
CA GLY A 104 -4.17 9.20 3.62
C GLY A 104 -4.33 8.15 2.52
N THR A 105 -3.24 7.85 1.83
CA THR A 105 -3.16 6.75 0.87
C THR A 105 -2.75 5.48 1.61
N TYR A 106 -3.57 4.44 1.49
CA TYR A 106 -3.42 3.17 2.20
C TYR A 106 -2.66 2.15 1.37
N PHE A 107 -1.71 1.49 2.02
CA PHE A 107 -0.91 0.40 1.48
C PHE A 107 -0.88 -0.77 2.45
N ALA A 108 -0.47 -1.94 1.98
CA ALA A 108 -0.30 -3.13 2.79
C ALA A 108 1.01 -3.84 2.46
N ASP A 109 1.61 -4.48 3.46
CA ASP A 109 2.76 -5.37 3.28
C ASP A 109 2.35 -6.83 3.00
N SER A 110 1.06 -7.06 2.76
CA SER A 110 0.49 -8.35 2.37
C SER A 110 -0.36 -8.20 1.11
N ILE A 111 -0.07 -9.03 0.10
CA ILE A 111 -0.90 -9.10 -1.10
C ILE A 111 -2.32 -9.56 -0.79
N THR A 112 -2.52 -10.40 0.23
CA THR A 112 -3.86 -10.86 0.65
C THR A 112 -4.71 -9.69 1.14
N LYS A 113 -4.12 -8.76 1.90
CA LYS A 113 -4.82 -7.54 2.33
C LYS A 113 -5.16 -6.64 1.15
N ALA A 114 -4.19 -6.40 0.26
CA ALA A 114 -4.42 -5.57 -0.91
C ALA A 114 -5.51 -6.17 -1.81
N ASP A 115 -5.54 -7.49 -2.02
CA ASP A 115 -6.53 -8.19 -2.87
C ASP A 115 -8.00 -7.96 -2.44
N GLU A 116 -8.27 -7.61 -1.18
CA GLU A 116 -9.61 -7.20 -0.72
C GLU A 116 -10.17 -6.00 -1.50
N TYR A 117 -9.29 -5.17 -2.07
CA TYR A 117 -9.63 -3.97 -2.83
C TYR A 117 -9.59 -4.19 -4.36
N ALA A 118 -9.07 -5.32 -4.84
CA ALA A 118 -9.06 -5.71 -6.25
C ALA A 118 -10.42 -6.27 -6.72
N ARG A 119 -11.46 -5.44 -6.61
CA ARG A 119 -12.86 -5.86 -6.75
C ARG A 119 -13.30 -6.14 -8.19
N ARG A 120 -12.75 -5.39 -9.16
CA ARG A 120 -13.07 -5.53 -10.58
C ARG A 120 -11.96 -6.24 -11.35
N LYS A 121 -12.35 -6.96 -12.39
CA LYS A 121 -11.43 -7.56 -13.36
C LYS A 121 -11.20 -6.59 -14.52
N VAL A 122 -10.06 -6.72 -15.16
CA VAL A 122 -9.77 -6.08 -16.46
C VAL A 122 -10.73 -6.64 -17.49
N GLU A 123 -11.41 -5.77 -18.23
CA GLU A 123 -12.47 -6.18 -19.16
C GLU A 123 -11.93 -6.57 -20.54
N LYS A 124 -10.87 -5.92 -21.01
CA LYS A 124 -10.33 -6.05 -22.37
C LYS A 124 -8.80 -6.01 -22.40
N GLY A 125 -8.21 -6.41 -23.53
CA GLY A 125 -6.76 -6.44 -23.75
C GLY A 125 -6.08 -7.70 -23.23
N ASP A 126 -4.75 -7.70 -23.24
CA ASP A 126 -3.92 -8.89 -22.98
C ASP A 126 -4.14 -9.51 -21.59
N PHE A 127 -4.53 -8.67 -20.62
CA PHE A 127 -4.82 -9.05 -19.24
C PHE A 127 -6.32 -9.24 -18.95
N ALA A 128 -7.17 -9.39 -19.96
CA ALA A 128 -8.62 -9.56 -19.77
C ALA A 128 -8.94 -10.71 -18.80
N GLY A 129 -9.81 -10.44 -17.82
CA GLY A 129 -10.19 -11.35 -16.76
C GLY A 129 -9.23 -11.43 -15.57
N CYS A 130 -8.09 -10.75 -15.61
CA CYS A 130 -7.19 -10.59 -14.47
C CYS A 130 -7.71 -9.54 -13.48
N ARG A 131 -7.32 -9.68 -12.22
CA ARG A 131 -7.32 -8.60 -11.23
C ARG A 131 -5.99 -7.86 -11.30
N VAL A 132 -5.96 -6.67 -10.73
CA VAL A 132 -4.75 -5.86 -10.69
C VAL A 132 -4.49 -5.36 -9.28
N ALA A 133 -3.24 -5.43 -8.89
CA ALA A 133 -2.67 -4.71 -7.75
C ALA A 133 -1.43 -3.97 -8.24
N ALA A 134 -0.84 -3.17 -7.38
CA ALA A 134 0.33 -2.38 -7.65
C ALA A 134 1.40 -2.64 -6.60
N ILE A 135 2.65 -2.59 -7.04
CA ILE A 135 3.82 -2.49 -6.17
C ILE A 135 4.21 -1.02 -6.14
N CYS A 136 4.25 -0.46 -4.94
CA CYS A 136 4.52 0.95 -4.71
C CYS A 136 5.77 1.10 -3.84
N ARG A 137 6.61 2.08 -4.20
CA ARG A 137 7.61 2.63 -3.30
C ARG A 137 6.96 3.71 -2.45
N VAL A 138 7.17 3.63 -1.14
CA VAL A 138 6.54 4.53 -0.17
C VAL A 138 7.61 5.00 0.82
N LEU A 139 7.76 6.32 0.96
CA LEU A 139 8.67 6.90 1.94
C LEU A 139 7.98 6.93 3.32
N GLY A 140 8.46 6.07 4.23
CA GLY A 140 7.92 5.98 5.57
C GLY A 140 8.39 7.10 6.51
N GLY A 141 9.61 7.60 6.29
CA GLY A 141 10.26 8.59 7.15
C GLY A 141 10.16 8.23 8.64
N ARG A 142 9.86 9.23 9.46
CA ARG A 142 9.39 9.02 10.83
C ARG A 142 7.96 8.51 10.80
N HIS A 143 7.80 7.23 11.07
CA HIS A 143 6.48 6.61 11.08
C HIS A 143 5.87 6.65 12.48
N PHE A 144 4.57 6.94 12.54
CA PHE A 144 3.80 6.79 13.76
C PHE A 144 3.34 5.34 13.88
N TYR A 145 3.95 4.58 14.80
CA TYR A 145 3.60 3.19 15.03
C TYR A 145 2.38 3.07 15.96
N MET A 146 1.37 2.32 15.53
CA MET A 146 0.13 2.11 16.26
C MET A 146 -0.18 0.62 16.41
N ASP A 147 -0.02 0.11 17.62
CA ASP A 147 -0.28 -1.28 18.02
C ASP A 147 -1.38 -1.40 19.08
N LYS A 148 -2.28 -0.42 19.10
CA LYS A 148 -3.45 -0.39 19.99
C LYS A 148 -4.72 -0.32 19.15
N ASP A 149 -5.83 -0.72 19.75
CA ASP A 149 -7.13 -0.59 19.10
C ASP A 149 -7.43 0.90 18.90
N VAL A 150 -7.80 1.25 17.66
CA VAL A 150 -8.09 2.64 17.27
C VAL A 150 -9.59 2.76 17.16
N MET A 151 -10.16 3.72 17.90
CA MET A 151 -11.57 4.05 17.78
C MET A 151 -11.77 5.19 16.78
N GLU A 152 -12.98 5.30 16.24
CA GLU A 152 -13.37 6.40 15.35
C GLU A 152 -13.08 7.79 15.94
N LYS A 153 -13.29 7.96 17.25
CA LYS A 153 -12.97 9.20 17.97
C LYS A 153 -11.49 9.59 17.96
N ASP A 154 -10.59 8.65 17.65
CA ASP A 154 -9.15 8.87 17.62
C ASP A 154 -8.65 9.29 16.23
N LYS A 155 -9.44 9.09 15.15
CA LYS A 155 -9.07 9.48 13.77
C LYS A 155 -8.52 10.90 13.63
N PRO A 156 -9.13 11.94 14.24
CA PRO A 156 -8.61 13.31 14.11
C PRO A 156 -7.19 13.47 14.66
N LYS A 157 -6.77 12.64 15.64
CA LYS A 157 -5.44 12.71 16.25
C LYS A 157 -4.34 12.25 15.30
N PHE A 158 -4.63 11.33 14.38
CA PHE A 158 -3.66 10.82 13.41
C PHE A 158 -3.34 11.88 12.36
N ALA A 159 -4.37 12.47 11.76
CA ALA A 159 -4.21 13.58 10.84
C ALA A 159 -3.46 14.76 11.49
N LYS A 160 -3.83 15.13 12.73
CA LYS A 160 -3.17 16.22 13.46
C LYS A 160 -1.68 15.97 13.67
N ARG A 161 -1.27 14.76 14.08
CA ARG A 161 0.15 14.43 14.37
C ARG A 161 1.05 14.45 13.14
N VAL A 162 0.46 14.17 11.98
CA VAL A 162 1.14 14.26 10.69
C VAL A 162 1.21 15.72 10.24
N LEU A 163 0.10 16.46 10.35
CA LEU A 163 0.03 17.89 10.01
C LEU A 163 0.91 18.78 10.91
N GLU A 164 1.09 18.40 12.18
CA GLU A 164 2.00 19.06 13.11
C GLU A 164 3.48 18.80 12.77
N GLY A 165 3.77 17.95 11.76
CA GLY A 165 5.11 17.72 11.23
C GLY A 165 5.96 16.74 12.03
N HIS A 166 5.39 16.03 13.00
CA HIS A 166 6.14 15.07 13.81
C HIS A 166 6.42 13.75 13.09
N TYR A 167 5.51 13.35 12.18
CA TYR A 167 5.56 12.06 11.50
C TYR A 167 5.25 12.23 10.01
N ASN A 168 5.89 11.41 9.17
CA ASN A 168 5.71 11.40 7.73
C ASN A 168 4.64 10.37 7.29
N SER A 169 4.46 9.30 8.08
CA SER A 169 3.55 8.20 7.77
C SER A 169 3.00 7.56 9.05
N THR A 170 2.02 6.65 8.89
CA THR A 170 1.50 5.81 9.99
C THR A 170 1.68 4.33 9.64
N VAL A 171 2.09 3.53 10.62
CA VAL A 171 2.09 2.07 10.57
C VAL A 171 1.08 1.54 11.58
N GLY A 172 -0.03 1.00 11.06
CA GLY A 172 -1.06 0.34 11.84
C GLY A 172 -0.80 -1.17 11.95
N ASP A 173 -0.32 -1.65 13.10
CA ASP A 173 0.04 -3.05 13.30
C ASP A 173 -1.15 -3.87 13.83
N ARG A 174 -2.18 -4.02 12.99
CA ARG A 174 -3.36 -4.83 13.37
C ARG A 174 -3.08 -6.32 13.41
N LEU A 175 -1.95 -6.76 12.86
CA LEU A 175 -1.45 -8.13 13.07
C LEU A 175 -1.23 -8.37 14.55
N LYS A 176 -0.58 -7.44 15.25
CA LYS A 176 -0.39 -7.53 16.70
C LYS A 176 -1.69 -7.36 17.50
N VAL A 177 -2.61 -6.48 17.06
CA VAL A 177 -3.84 -6.14 17.82
C VAL A 177 -4.96 -7.16 17.65
N LYS A 178 -5.21 -7.61 16.42
CA LYS A 178 -6.38 -8.42 16.05
C LYS A 178 -6.02 -9.67 15.25
N ASN A 179 -4.72 -9.99 15.10
CA ASN A 179 -4.24 -11.06 14.23
C ASN A 179 -4.71 -10.89 12.77
N THR A 180 -4.75 -9.64 12.29
CA THR A 180 -5.09 -9.29 10.90
C THR A 180 -3.88 -8.69 10.17
N PHE A 181 -4.10 -7.83 9.17
CA PHE A 181 -3.03 -7.30 8.33
C PHE A 181 -2.54 -5.93 8.80
N ARG A 182 -1.26 -5.64 8.58
CA ARG A 182 -0.73 -4.29 8.79
C ARG A 182 -1.18 -3.36 7.66
N GLU A 183 -1.41 -2.10 8.03
CA GLU A 183 -1.79 -1.05 7.11
C GLU A 183 -0.79 0.10 7.23
N TYR A 184 -0.38 0.65 6.10
CA TYR A 184 0.60 1.72 6.00
C TYR A 184 -0.07 2.92 5.35
N VAL A 185 0.11 4.09 5.92
CA VAL A 185 -0.58 5.30 5.44
C VAL A 185 0.42 6.39 5.14
N ALA A 186 0.45 6.81 3.88
CA ALA A 186 1.20 7.99 3.43
C ALA A 186 0.25 9.19 3.30
N TYR A 187 0.72 10.35 3.74
CA TYR A 187 -0.07 11.59 3.76
C TYR A 187 0.50 12.66 2.82
N ASP A 188 1.39 12.27 1.92
CA ASP A 188 1.88 13.09 0.83
C ASP A 188 1.95 12.21 -0.43
N ALA A 189 1.37 12.69 -1.53
CA ALA A 189 1.45 12.00 -2.81
C ALA A 189 2.89 11.92 -3.34
N ALA A 190 3.72 12.95 -3.07
CA ALA A 190 5.12 12.97 -3.49
C ALA A 190 5.96 11.90 -2.77
N ALA A 191 5.51 11.42 -1.60
CA ALA A 191 6.13 10.34 -0.85
C ALA A 191 5.84 8.94 -1.43
N THR A 192 5.17 8.85 -2.58
CA THR A 192 4.72 7.58 -3.16
C THR A 192 5.03 7.51 -4.64
N TYR A 193 5.46 6.34 -5.10
CA TYR A 193 5.61 6.03 -6.52
C TYR A 193 5.07 4.64 -6.82
N MET A 194 4.14 4.54 -7.76
CA MET A 194 3.65 3.25 -8.24
C MET A 194 4.64 2.69 -9.26
N GLU A 195 5.45 1.70 -8.88
CA GLU A 195 6.54 1.17 -9.70
C GLU A 195 6.05 0.11 -10.70
N TYR A 196 5.18 -0.81 -10.26
CA TYR A 196 4.65 -1.87 -11.10
C TYR A 196 3.14 -2.02 -10.93
N LEU A 197 2.46 -2.36 -12.03
CA LEU A 197 1.14 -2.99 -12.02
C LEU A 197 1.33 -4.50 -12.16
N ILE A 198 0.69 -5.27 -11.29
CA ILE A 198 0.71 -6.73 -11.32
C ILE A 198 -0.68 -7.26 -11.65
N TYR A 199 -0.79 -8.02 -12.73
CA TYR A 199 -2.01 -8.62 -13.23
C TYR A 199 -2.04 -10.11 -12.85
N TYR A 200 -3.05 -10.51 -12.08
CA TYR A 200 -3.11 -11.85 -11.50
C TYR A 200 -4.52 -12.44 -11.50
N ARG A 201 -4.61 -13.75 -11.28
CA ARG A 201 -5.88 -14.47 -11.08
C ARG A 201 -5.85 -15.17 -9.73
N ARG A 202 -6.97 -15.15 -9.02
CA ARG A 202 -7.14 -15.93 -7.79
C ARG A 202 -7.22 -17.40 -8.17
N LYS A 203 -6.32 -18.24 -7.63
CA LYS A 203 -6.43 -19.70 -7.72
C LYS A 203 -7.32 -20.17 -6.57
N GLY A 204 -8.60 -20.38 -6.86
CA GLY A 204 -9.55 -20.98 -5.93
C GLY A 204 -10.60 -21.76 -6.70
N ARG A 205 -11.03 -22.92 -6.17
CA ARG A 205 -12.16 -23.66 -6.75
C ARG A 205 -13.44 -22.82 -6.58
N PRO A 206 -14.34 -22.78 -7.58
CA PRO A 206 -15.67 -22.23 -7.36
C PRO A 206 -16.34 -23.00 -6.22
N VAL A 207 -16.88 -22.28 -5.24
CA VAL A 207 -17.63 -22.87 -4.10
C VAL A 207 -18.86 -23.67 -4.60
N HIS A 208 -19.29 -23.45 -5.86
CA HIS A 208 -20.37 -24.19 -6.51
C HIS A 208 -20.01 -25.61 -7.00
N ALA A 209 -18.75 -26.05 -6.92
CA ALA A 209 -18.33 -27.38 -7.39
C ALA A 209 -18.38 -28.48 -6.31
N LEU A 210 -18.92 -28.21 -5.12
CA LEU A 210 -18.98 -29.17 -4.01
C LEU A 210 -20.37 -29.78 -3.77
N HIS A 211 -21.38 -29.45 -4.58
CA HIS A 211 -22.77 -29.94 -4.42
C HIS A 211 -23.28 -30.79 -5.59
N SER A 212 -22.43 -31.48 -6.34
CA SER A 212 -22.87 -32.34 -7.46
C SER A 212 -22.29 -33.76 -7.47
N SER A 213 -21.87 -34.29 -6.32
CA SER A 213 -21.57 -35.72 -6.17
C SER A 213 -22.03 -36.28 -4.83
N CYS A 214 -23.33 -36.20 -4.57
CA CYS A 214 -23.99 -37.25 -3.81
C CYS A 214 -25.03 -37.86 -4.75
N ARG A 215 -24.59 -38.81 -5.58
CA ARG A 215 -25.52 -39.74 -6.21
C ARG A 215 -25.73 -40.85 -5.20
N CYS A 216 -26.99 -41.01 -4.80
CA CYS A 216 -27.50 -42.24 -4.23
C CYS A 216 -26.98 -43.42 -5.06
N CYS A 217 -26.33 -44.37 -4.40
CA CYS A 217 -26.33 -45.75 -4.85
C CYS A 217 -27.17 -46.53 -3.83
N GLU A 218 -28.09 -47.28 -4.41
CA GLU A 218 -29.07 -48.20 -3.84
C GLU A 218 -28.45 -49.27 -2.93
#